data_AF-A0A913WWZ4-F1
#
_entry.id   AF-A0A913WWZ4-F1
#
_cell.length_a   1.000
_cell.length_b   1.000
_cell.length_c   1.000
_cell.angle_alpha   90.00
_cell.angle_beta   90.00
_cell.angle_gamma   90.00
#
_symmetry.space_group_name_H-M   'P 1'
#
loop_
_entity.id
_entity.type
_entity.pdbx_description
1 polymer ?
#
loop_
_entity_poly.entity_id
_entity_poly.type
_entity_poly.pdbx_seq_one_letter_code
_entity_poly.pdbx_strand_id
1 'polypeptide(L)'
;MSHLQNIHKHQNTKFKKCTHKKIKRQWFKPGAEDTVKLSEIIESTRMRNKVAKLSPLGQTSSLEGYHSIVNQFCPKMIHFSYNVMYARIRLAALHFNENTGRPTKRNKEGHEEYSIKFPKAKKGGHTVVAIPINCTYAYVENAFEELFSVLGKNSDEQDLNNVPPEPMCSKMSRPVKEEAVKAHTTRY
;
A
#
# COMPACT_ATOMS: atom_id res chain seq x y z
N MET A 1 21.68 -7.32 20.56
CA MET A 1 22.57 -8.48 20.31
C MET A 1 22.17 -9.77 21.04
N SER A 2 21.53 -9.71 22.20
CA SER A 2 21.20 -10.88 23.04
C SER A 2 20.55 -12.05 22.28
N HIS A 3 19.58 -11.76 21.42
CA HIS A 3 18.86 -12.81 20.69
C HIS A 3 19.71 -13.54 19.63
N LEU A 4 20.77 -12.93 19.09
CA LEU A 4 21.70 -13.59 18.17
C LEU A 4 22.64 -14.59 18.88
N GLN A 5 22.86 -14.38 20.17
CA GLN A 5 23.73 -15.19 21.04
C GLN A 5 22.94 -16.15 21.94
N ASN A 6 21.69 -16.46 21.59
CA ASN A 6 20.79 -17.33 22.37
C ASN A 6 20.43 -16.79 23.78
N ILE A 7 20.56 -15.49 24.00
CA ILE A 7 20.19 -14.83 25.26
C ILE A 7 18.77 -14.27 25.10
N HIS A 8 17.82 -14.94 25.73
CA HIS A 8 16.37 -14.63 25.67
C HIS A 8 15.89 -13.81 26.88
N LYS A 9 16.82 -13.32 27.71
CA LYS A 9 16.53 -12.37 28.79
C LYS A 9 16.65 -10.96 28.25
N HIS A 10 15.56 -10.21 28.26
CA HIS A 10 15.53 -8.84 27.77
C HIS A 10 15.39 -7.86 28.93
N GLN A 11 16.25 -6.84 28.96
CA GLN A 11 16.14 -5.72 29.89
C GLN A 11 15.18 -4.62 29.40
N ASN A 12 14.48 -4.86 28.28
CA ASN A 12 13.60 -3.87 27.65
C ASN A 12 12.19 -3.91 28.25
N THR A 13 11.66 -2.75 28.63
CA THR A 13 10.30 -2.61 29.20
C THR A 13 9.20 -3.03 28.24
N LYS A 14 9.40 -2.86 26.92
CA LYS A 14 8.41 -3.19 25.86
C LYS A 14 8.45 -4.64 25.39
N PHE A 15 9.62 -5.29 25.43
CA PHE A 15 9.79 -6.67 24.97
C PHE A 15 10.37 -7.55 26.09
N LYS A 16 9.50 -8.01 27.00
CA LYS A 16 9.91 -8.79 28.18
C LYS A 16 10.15 -10.28 27.88
N LYS A 17 9.56 -10.81 26.80
CA LYS A 17 9.63 -12.22 26.40
C LYS A 17 9.70 -12.36 24.88
N CYS A 18 10.43 -13.39 24.42
CA CYS A 18 10.50 -13.77 23.02
C CYS A 18 9.13 -14.26 22.51
N THR A 19 8.80 -13.96 21.25
CA THR A 19 7.51 -14.34 20.62
C THR A 19 7.55 -15.69 19.90
N HIS A 20 8.68 -16.39 19.93
CA HIS A 20 8.84 -17.69 19.26
C HIS A 20 9.09 -18.81 20.27
N LYS A 21 8.83 -20.05 19.83
CA LYS A 21 9.20 -21.28 20.54
C LYS A 21 10.71 -21.51 20.47
N LYS A 22 11.22 -22.58 21.12
CA LYS A 22 12.65 -22.92 21.09
C LYS A 22 13.12 -23.15 19.65
N ILE A 23 14.08 -22.34 19.21
CA ILE A 23 14.67 -22.45 17.87
C ILE A 23 15.92 -23.33 17.96
N LYS A 24 15.99 -24.38 17.12
CA LYS A 24 17.22 -25.17 16.93
C LYS A 24 18.02 -24.59 15.78
N ARG A 25 19.11 -23.89 16.10
CA ARG A 25 20.08 -23.37 15.12
C ARG A 25 21.45 -23.19 15.77
N GLN A 26 22.47 -22.91 14.97
CA GLN A 26 23.76 -22.44 15.47
C GLN A 26 23.65 -20.98 15.93
N TRP A 27 24.22 -20.69 17.10
CA TRP A 27 24.17 -19.36 17.72
C TRP A 27 25.55 -18.73 17.71
N PHE A 28 25.58 -17.39 17.63
CA PHE A 28 26.84 -16.66 17.70
C PHE A 28 27.44 -16.77 19.10
N LYS A 29 28.74 -17.05 19.16
CA LYS A 29 29.48 -17.09 20.43
C LYS A 29 29.85 -15.66 20.85
N PRO A 30 29.60 -15.25 22.10
CA PRO A 30 30.10 -13.97 22.61
C PRO A 30 31.63 -13.88 22.47
N GLY A 31 32.13 -12.72 22.06
CA GLY A 31 33.58 -12.47 21.92
C GLY A 31 34.25 -13.12 20.70
N ALA A 32 33.57 -13.95 19.92
CA ALA A 32 34.11 -14.41 18.64
C ALA A 32 34.21 -13.24 17.64
N GLU A 33 35.24 -13.25 16.79
CA GLU A 33 35.54 -12.16 15.85
C GLU A 33 34.35 -11.82 14.95
N ASP A 34 33.68 -12.84 14.41
CA ASP A 34 32.50 -12.70 13.56
C ASP A 34 31.33 -12.01 14.30
N THR A 35 31.17 -12.32 15.58
CA THR A 35 30.14 -11.74 16.43
C THR A 35 30.42 -10.26 16.72
N VAL A 36 31.69 -9.91 16.91
CA VAL A 36 32.13 -8.52 17.14
C VAL A 36 31.91 -7.68 15.89
N LYS A 37 32.40 -8.15 14.72
CA LYS A 37 32.18 -7.48 13.43
C LYS A 37 30.69 -7.29 13.13
N LEU A 38 29.86 -8.31 13.43
CA LEU A 38 28.42 -8.21 13.27
C LEU A 38 27.80 -7.15 14.20
N SER A 39 28.24 -7.06 15.45
CA SER A 39 27.76 -6.02 16.37
C SER A 39 28.12 -4.62 15.88
N GLU A 40 29.34 -4.39 15.41
CA GLU A 40 29.75 -3.10 14.86
C GLU A 40 28.87 -2.64 13.70
N ILE A 41 28.53 -3.57 12.79
CA ILE A 41 27.63 -3.28 11.67
C ILE A 41 26.24 -2.90 12.19
N ILE A 42 25.63 -3.75 13.03
CA ILE A 42 24.25 -3.56 13.51
C ILE A 42 24.13 -2.29 14.37
N GLU A 43 25.16 -1.98 15.15
CA GLU A 43 25.20 -0.82 16.05
C GLU A 43 25.71 0.45 15.37
N SER A 44 26.18 0.37 14.13
CA SER A 44 26.61 1.54 13.38
C SER A 44 25.50 2.60 13.24
N THR A 45 25.90 3.87 13.32
CA THR A 45 25.00 5.02 13.10
C THR A 45 24.30 4.92 11.75
N ARG A 46 25.00 4.44 10.72
CA ARG A 46 24.44 4.23 9.39
C ARG A 46 23.30 3.22 9.41
N MET A 47 23.46 2.08 10.10
CA MET A 47 22.39 1.08 10.22
C MET A 47 21.22 1.63 11.01
N ARG A 48 21.44 2.28 12.15
CA ARG A 48 20.37 2.91 12.94
C ARG A 48 19.54 3.91 12.13
N ASN A 49 20.22 4.79 11.38
CA ASN A 49 19.55 5.78 10.51
C ASN A 49 18.77 5.12 9.38
N LYS A 50 19.30 4.03 8.80
CA LYS A 50 18.57 3.27 7.78
C LYS A 50 17.36 2.55 8.35
N VAL A 51 17.50 1.92 9.52
CA VAL A 51 16.40 1.23 10.21
C VAL A 51 15.30 2.21 10.58
N ALA A 52 15.63 3.41 11.04
CA ALA A 52 14.64 4.46 11.31
C ALA A 52 13.90 4.94 10.04
N LYS A 53 14.53 4.80 8.86
CA LYS A 53 13.94 5.10 7.55
C LYS A 53 13.27 3.89 6.89
N LEU A 54 13.40 2.69 7.46
CA LEU A 54 12.61 1.55 6.99
C LEU A 54 11.16 1.88 7.31
N SER A 55 10.29 1.85 6.29
CA SER A 55 8.86 1.91 6.52
C SER A 55 8.48 0.77 7.47
N PRO A 56 7.99 1.08 8.69
CA PRO A 56 7.80 0.06 9.71
C PRO A 56 6.58 -0.84 9.44
N LEU A 57 5.70 -0.45 8.51
CA LEU A 57 4.41 -1.09 8.28
C LEU A 57 4.12 -1.22 6.77
N GLY A 58 4.41 -2.38 6.18
CA GLY A 58 3.78 -2.83 4.94
C GLY A 58 4.49 -2.48 3.63
N GLN A 59 4.41 -3.44 2.69
CA GLN A 59 4.71 -3.22 1.28
C GLN A 59 3.60 -2.32 0.69
N THR A 60 3.95 -1.13 0.22
CA THR A 60 2.98 -0.16 -0.33
C THR A 60 2.46 -0.53 -1.71
N SER A 61 3.00 -1.57 -2.34
CA SER A 61 2.65 -1.96 -3.72
C SER A 61 1.15 -2.22 -3.91
N SER A 62 0.47 -2.79 -2.91
CA SER A 62 -0.97 -3.03 -2.96
C SER A 62 -1.76 -1.71 -2.93
N LEU A 63 -1.36 -0.79 -2.05
CA LEU A 63 -1.96 0.55 -1.93
C LEU A 63 -1.72 1.38 -3.21
N GLU A 64 -0.50 1.33 -3.75
CA GLU A 64 -0.14 1.96 -5.02
C GLU A 64 -0.96 1.37 -6.18
N GLY A 65 -1.13 0.04 -6.21
CA GLY A 65 -2.00 -0.65 -7.16
C GLY A 65 -3.45 -0.17 -7.08
N TYR A 66 -4.02 -0.06 -5.88
CA TYR A 66 -5.36 0.47 -5.68
C TYR A 66 -5.47 1.92 -6.16
N HIS A 67 -4.52 2.79 -5.83
CA HIS A 67 -4.51 4.17 -6.31
C HIS A 67 -4.43 4.28 -7.84
N SER A 68 -3.73 3.36 -8.50
CA SER A 68 -3.72 3.29 -9.96
C SER A 68 -5.12 2.99 -10.51
N ILE A 69 -5.87 2.08 -9.90
CA ILE A 69 -7.26 1.77 -10.30
C ILE A 69 -8.17 2.96 -10.02
N VAL A 70 -8.04 3.63 -8.87
CA VAL A 70 -8.80 4.86 -8.59
C VAL A 70 -8.56 5.91 -9.67
N ASN A 71 -7.32 6.08 -10.16
CA ASN A 71 -7.04 7.02 -11.25
C ASN A 71 -7.64 6.58 -12.60
N GLN A 72 -7.83 5.27 -12.85
CA GLN A 72 -8.52 4.77 -14.05
C GLN A 72 -10.02 5.05 -14.00
N PHE A 73 -10.65 4.80 -12.84
CA PHE A 73 -12.09 5.02 -12.66
C PHE A 73 -12.42 6.49 -12.48
N CYS A 74 -11.62 7.26 -11.74
CA CYS A 74 -11.85 8.67 -11.44
C CYS A 74 -10.57 9.48 -11.73
N PRO A 75 -10.26 9.75 -13.01
CA PRO A 75 -9.05 10.49 -13.38
C PRO A 75 -9.03 11.89 -12.77
N LYS A 76 -7.90 12.29 -12.17
CA LYS A 76 -7.71 13.62 -11.55
C LYS A 76 -7.88 14.79 -12.53
N MET A 77 -7.70 14.54 -13.82
CA MET A 77 -7.79 15.55 -14.87
C MET A 77 -9.24 15.88 -15.27
N ILE A 78 -10.21 15.08 -14.81
CA ILE A 78 -11.63 15.25 -15.14
C ILE A 78 -12.38 15.68 -13.88
N HIS A 79 -13.19 16.71 -14.00
CA HIS A 79 -14.04 17.16 -12.91
C HIS A 79 -15.30 16.27 -12.82
N PHE A 80 -15.56 15.74 -11.63
CA PHE A 80 -16.77 14.98 -11.31
C PHE A 80 -17.51 15.67 -10.16
N SER A 81 -18.84 15.61 -10.17
CA SER A 81 -19.60 15.97 -8.97
C SER A 81 -19.26 15.03 -7.81
N TYR A 82 -19.48 15.47 -6.58
CA TYR A 82 -19.15 14.69 -5.39
C TYR A 82 -19.78 13.29 -5.41
N ASN A 83 -21.07 13.20 -5.73
CA ASN A 83 -21.79 11.93 -5.82
C ASN A 83 -21.19 10.99 -6.88
N VAL A 84 -20.85 11.52 -8.06
CA VAL A 84 -20.26 10.72 -9.15
C VAL A 84 -18.88 10.23 -8.75
N MET A 85 -18.05 11.10 -8.17
CA MET A 85 -16.73 10.73 -7.67
C MET A 85 -16.83 9.65 -6.58
N TYR A 86 -17.77 9.80 -5.65
CA TYR A 86 -18.02 8.84 -4.58
C TYR A 86 -18.40 7.46 -5.12
N ALA A 87 -19.34 7.41 -6.07
CA ALA A 87 -19.73 6.17 -6.73
C ALA A 87 -18.57 5.51 -7.49
N ARG A 88 -17.79 6.30 -8.25
CA ARG A 88 -16.66 5.80 -9.04
C ARG A 88 -15.52 5.26 -8.17
N ILE A 89 -15.25 5.89 -7.03
CA ILE A 89 -14.27 5.38 -6.06
C ILE A 89 -14.75 4.05 -5.45
N ARG A 90 -16.04 3.92 -5.12
CA ARG A 90 -16.61 2.65 -4.64
C ARG A 90 -16.51 1.54 -5.70
N LEU A 91 -16.81 1.84 -6.97
CA LEU A 91 -16.64 0.90 -8.07
C LEU A 91 -15.16 0.49 -8.25
N ALA A 92 -14.23 1.43 -8.12
CA ALA A 92 -12.80 1.14 -8.13
C ALA A 92 -12.40 0.17 -7.01
N ALA A 93 -12.97 0.33 -5.81
CA ALA A 93 -12.74 -0.57 -4.68
C ALA A 93 -13.30 -1.98 -4.94
N LEU A 94 -14.52 -2.10 -5.48
CA LEU A 94 -15.10 -3.38 -5.87
C LEU A 94 -14.23 -4.08 -6.93
N HIS A 95 -13.84 -3.34 -7.98
CA HIS A 95 -12.97 -3.85 -9.02
C HIS A 95 -11.62 -4.32 -8.46
N PHE A 96 -11.00 -3.54 -7.56
CA PHE A 96 -9.75 -3.91 -6.91
C PHE A 96 -9.89 -5.15 -6.06
N ASN A 97 -10.93 -5.24 -5.23
CA ASN A 97 -11.18 -6.39 -4.35
C ASN A 97 -11.35 -7.69 -5.14
N GLU A 98 -12.06 -7.64 -6.27
CA GLU A 98 -12.26 -8.81 -7.13
C GLU A 98 -10.98 -9.20 -7.89
N ASN A 99 -10.20 -8.22 -8.35
CA ASN A 99 -9.09 -8.46 -9.28
C ASN A 99 -7.70 -8.48 -8.63
N THR A 100 -7.62 -8.33 -7.31
CA THR A 100 -6.37 -8.46 -6.55
C THR A 100 -6.06 -9.92 -6.26
N GLY A 101 -4.79 -10.31 -6.41
CA GLY A 101 -4.35 -11.68 -6.09
C GLY A 101 -4.82 -12.74 -7.08
N ARG A 102 -5.20 -12.34 -8.30
CA ARG A 102 -5.60 -13.27 -9.36
C ARG A 102 -4.53 -14.36 -9.59
N PRO A 103 -4.95 -15.63 -9.80
CA PRO A 103 -4.02 -16.72 -10.03
C PRO A 103 -3.26 -16.53 -11.35
N THR A 104 -2.10 -17.15 -11.44
CA THR A 104 -1.32 -17.21 -12.67
C THR A 104 -2.09 -17.96 -13.75
N LYS A 105 -2.10 -17.42 -14.96
CA LYS A 105 -2.69 -18.03 -16.15
C LYS A 105 -1.96 -19.33 -16.47
N ARG A 106 -2.72 -20.36 -16.85
CA ARG A 106 -2.17 -21.65 -17.27
C ARG A 106 -2.39 -21.86 -18.77
N ASN A 107 -1.42 -22.47 -19.43
CA ASN A 107 -1.51 -22.86 -20.83
C ASN A 107 -2.41 -24.12 -20.98
N LYS A 108 -2.64 -24.57 -22.22
CA LYS A 108 -3.45 -25.77 -22.51
C LYS A 108 -2.88 -27.07 -21.90
N GLU A 109 -1.60 -27.09 -21.59
CA GLU A 109 -0.88 -28.22 -20.98
C GLU A 109 -0.89 -28.16 -19.44
N GLY A 110 -1.48 -27.11 -18.86
CA GLY A 110 -1.57 -26.92 -17.41
C GLY A 110 -0.37 -26.20 -16.76
N HIS A 111 0.62 -25.77 -17.55
CA HIS A 111 1.79 -25.02 -17.08
C HIS A 111 1.49 -23.53 -16.90
N GLU A 112 2.04 -22.93 -15.86
CA GLU A 112 1.90 -21.50 -15.58
C GLU A 112 2.64 -20.62 -16.59
N GLU A 113 1.99 -19.54 -17.03
CA GLU A 113 2.55 -18.58 -17.98
C GLU A 113 3.31 -17.45 -17.27
N TYR A 114 4.47 -17.11 -17.83
CA TYR A 114 5.37 -16.09 -17.30
C TYR A 114 5.82 -15.12 -18.40
N SER A 115 6.10 -13.89 -18.02
CA SER A 115 6.64 -12.83 -18.87
C SER A 115 8.00 -12.36 -18.36
N ILE A 116 8.94 -12.13 -19.28
CA ILE A 116 10.25 -11.58 -18.96
C ILE A 116 10.19 -10.05 -19.07
N LYS A 117 10.50 -9.36 -17.96
CA LYS A 117 10.63 -7.90 -17.88
C LYS A 117 12.11 -7.53 -17.80
N PHE A 118 12.48 -6.38 -18.37
CA PHE A 118 13.85 -5.84 -18.32
C PHE A 118 13.87 -4.50 -17.58
N PRO A 119 13.90 -4.49 -16.23
CA PRO A 119 13.91 -3.25 -15.46
C PRO A 119 15.25 -2.51 -15.62
N LYS A 120 15.20 -1.20 -15.86
CA LYS A 120 16.38 -0.33 -15.94
C LYS A 120 17.31 -0.48 -14.72
N ALA A 121 16.73 -0.68 -13.53
CA ALA A 121 17.47 -0.88 -12.28
C ALA A 121 18.40 -2.10 -12.30
N LYS A 122 18.12 -3.12 -13.12
CA LYS A 122 18.94 -4.32 -13.25
C LYS A 122 20.05 -4.21 -14.30
N LYS A 123 20.24 -3.04 -14.94
CA LYS A 123 21.36 -2.74 -15.85
C LYS A 123 21.70 -3.87 -16.85
N GLY A 124 20.69 -4.36 -17.58
CA GLY A 124 20.83 -5.45 -18.55
C GLY A 124 20.34 -6.82 -18.03
N GLY A 125 20.06 -6.96 -16.73
CA GLY A 125 19.38 -8.12 -16.18
C GLY A 125 17.86 -8.12 -16.40
N HIS A 126 17.23 -9.28 -16.18
CA HIS A 126 15.79 -9.47 -16.34
C HIS A 126 15.09 -9.92 -15.04
N THR A 127 13.75 -9.90 -15.08
CA THR A 127 12.88 -10.43 -14.02
C THR A 127 11.77 -11.23 -14.69
N VAL A 128 11.53 -12.45 -14.20
CA VAL A 128 10.40 -13.27 -14.62
C VAL A 128 9.20 -12.89 -13.75
N VAL A 129 8.06 -12.61 -14.38
CA VAL A 129 6.83 -12.18 -13.70
C VAL A 129 5.68 -13.09 -14.14
N ALA A 130 4.94 -13.65 -13.19
CA ALA A 130 3.75 -14.44 -13.46
C ALA A 130 2.71 -13.61 -14.20
N ILE A 131 2.10 -14.18 -15.26
CA ILE A 131 1.01 -13.52 -15.99
C ILE A 131 -0.29 -13.92 -15.30
N PRO A 132 -1.02 -13.00 -14.64
CA PRO A 132 -2.31 -13.35 -14.03
C PRO A 132 -3.35 -13.66 -15.12
N ILE A 133 -4.37 -14.44 -14.76
CA ILE A 133 -5.59 -14.58 -15.58
C ILE A 133 -6.23 -13.22 -15.86
N ASN A 134 -7.09 -13.11 -16.88
CA ASN A 134 -7.81 -11.88 -17.21
C ASN A 134 -8.66 -11.35 -16.04
N CYS A 135 -8.98 -10.06 -16.06
CA CYS A 135 -9.82 -9.46 -15.03
C CYS A 135 -11.25 -10.01 -15.16
N THR A 136 -11.92 -10.14 -14.03
CA THR A 136 -13.35 -10.45 -13.96
C THR A 136 -14.14 -9.21 -13.51
N TYR A 137 -15.44 -9.24 -13.80
CA TYR A 137 -16.36 -8.13 -13.56
C TYR A 137 -17.67 -8.60 -12.91
N ALA A 138 -17.63 -9.67 -12.11
CA ALA A 138 -18.82 -10.21 -11.45
C ALA A 138 -19.47 -9.17 -10.52
N TYR A 139 -18.68 -8.28 -9.90
CA TYR A 139 -19.18 -7.15 -9.12
C TYR A 139 -20.12 -6.23 -9.91
N VAL A 140 -19.97 -6.14 -11.24
CA VAL A 140 -20.83 -5.33 -12.11
C VAL A 140 -22.18 -6.00 -12.28
N GLU A 141 -22.20 -7.30 -12.54
CA GLU A 141 -23.42 -8.10 -12.66
C GLU A 141 -24.23 -8.03 -11.36
N ASN A 142 -23.58 -8.26 -10.21
CA ASN A 142 -24.21 -8.15 -8.89
C ASN A 142 -24.79 -6.74 -8.64
N ALA A 143 -24.07 -5.69 -9.04
CA ALA A 143 -24.55 -4.31 -8.88
C ALA A 143 -25.77 -4.01 -9.76
N PHE A 144 -25.82 -4.56 -10.98
CA PHE A 144 -26.98 -4.41 -11.85
C PHE A 144 -28.19 -5.20 -11.34
N GLU A 145 -27.99 -6.43 -10.86
CA GLU A 145 -29.06 -7.24 -10.26
C GLU A 145 -29.69 -6.53 -9.05
N GLU A 146 -28.84 -5.97 -8.17
CA GLU A 146 -29.30 -5.20 -7.02
C GLU A 146 -30.05 -3.94 -7.45
N LEU A 147 -29.53 -3.21 -8.45
CA LEU A 147 -30.19 -2.04 -9.03
C LEU A 147 -31.58 -2.38 -9.57
N PHE A 148 -31.71 -3.44 -10.37
CA PHE A 148 -33.00 -3.85 -10.95
C PHE A 148 -33.98 -4.34 -9.88
N SER A 149 -33.50 -5.01 -8.82
CA SER A 149 -34.32 -5.41 -7.68
C SER A 149 -34.90 -4.22 -6.91
N VAL A 150 -34.14 -3.12 -6.82
CA VAL A 150 -34.58 -1.86 -6.18
C VAL A 150 -35.52 -1.09 -7.09
N LEU A 151 -35.22 -0.94 -8.39
CA LEU A 151 -36.06 -0.22 -9.35
C LEU A 151 -37.40 -0.92 -9.62
N GLY A 152 -37.43 -2.25 -9.57
CA GLY A 152 -38.66 -3.05 -9.75
C GLY A 152 -39.65 -2.94 -8.59
N LYS A 153 -39.23 -2.36 -7.46
CA LYS A 153 -40.09 -1.96 -6.34
C LYS A 153 -40.23 -0.44 -6.47
N ASN A 154 -41.46 0.07 -6.60
CA ASN A 154 -41.73 1.52 -6.70
C ASN A 154 -40.83 2.29 -5.73
N SER A 155 -39.75 2.87 -6.26
CA SER A 155 -38.74 3.54 -5.48
C SER A 155 -39.03 5.01 -5.62
N ASP A 156 -39.46 5.63 -4.53
CA ASP A 156 -39.42 7.08 -4.41
C ASP A 156 -38.02 7.54 -4.83
N GLU A 157 -37.92 8.56 -5.69
CA GLU A 157 -36.65 9.19 -6.06
C GLU A 157 -35.94 9.61 -4.77
N GLN A 158 -35.02 8.77 -4.29
CA GLN A 158 -34.16 9.14 -3.18
C GLN A 158 -33.16 10.14 -3.75
N ASP A 159 -33.41 11.42 -3.50
CA ASP A 159 -32.42 12.46 -3.74
C ASP A 159 -31.10 12.04 -3.09
N LEU A 160 -30.06 11.88 -3.93
CA LEU A 160 -28.69 11.61 -3.50
C LEU A 160 -28.10 12.88 -2.87
N ASN A 161 -28.65 13.31 -1.75
CA ASN A 161 -28.27 14.52 -1.01
C ASN A 161 -26.99 14.31 -0.18
N ASN A 162 -25.98 13.63 -0.73
CA ASN A 162 -24.70 13.57 -0.03
C ASN A 162 -24.02 14.94 -0.14
N VAL A 163 -23.95 15.65 0.98
CA VAL A 163 -23.23 16.91 1.08
C VAL A 163 -21.72 16.61 1.04
N PRO A 164 -20.95 17.26 0.14
CA PRO A 164 -19.50 17.09 0.13
C PRO A 164 -18.91 17.51 1.47
N PRO A 165 -17.92 16.77 2.01
CA PRO A 165 -17.25 17.16 3.23
C PRO A 165 -16.53 18.49 3.01
N GLU A 166 -16.40 19.28 4.08
CA GLU A 166 -15.65 20.52 4.02
C GLU A 166 -14.19 20.26 3.58
N PRO A 167 -13.59 21.17 2.79
CA PRO A 167 -12.18 21.09 2.46
C PRO A 167 -11.33 21.02 3.73
N MET A 168 -10.26 20.24 3.71
CA MET A 168 -9.36 20.07 4.88
C MET A 168 -8.82 21.41 5.42
N CYS A 169 -8.69 22.43 4.56
CA CYS A 169 -8.24 23.77 4.91
C CYS A 169 -9.34 24.67 5.53
N SER A 170 -10.58 24.23 5.65
CA SER A 170 -11.68 25.04 6.21
C SER A 170 -11.40 25.49 7.64
N LYS A 171 -10.72 24.66 8.42
CA LYS A 171 -10.36 24.90 9.83
C LYS A 171 -9.02 25.62 10.01
N MET A 172 -8.29 25.91 8.93
CA MET A 172 -6.96 26.50 9.00
C MET A 172 -7.05 28.02 8.98
N SER A 173 -6.19 28.70 9.75
CA SER A 173 -6.05 30.14 9.66
C SER A 173 -5.56 30.54 8.27
N ARG A 174 -6.21 31.52 7.66
CA ARG A 174 -5.82 32.07 6.36
C ARG A 174 -4.98 33.32 6.60
N PRO A 175 -3.79 33.44 5.97
CA PRO A 175 -3.00 34.64 6.08
C PRO A 175 -3.71 35.80 5.38
N VAL A 176 -3.40 37.03 5.81
CA VAL A 176 -3.84 38.23 5.09
C VAL A 176 -3.17 38.24 3.72
N LYS A 177 -3.95 38.47 2.66
CA LYS A 177 -3.47 38.41 1.26
C LYS A 177 -2.22 39.28 1.04
N GLU A 178 -2.21 40.49 1.60
CA GLU A 178 -1.11 41.44 1.47
C GLU A 178 0.18 40.94 2.13
N GLU A 179 0.07 40.37 3.33
CA GLU A 179 1.22 39.78 4.05
C GLU A 179 1.78 38.57 3.31
N ALA A 180 0.89 37.70 2.79
CA ALA A 180 1.30 36.54 2.00
C ALA A 180 2.01 36.93 0.70
N VAL A 181 1.54 37.97 0.00
CA VAL A 181 2.17 38.48 -1.23
C VAL A 181 3.52 39.13 -0.91
N LYS A 182 3.63 39.93 0.15
CA LYS A 182 4.91 40.49 0.61
C LYS A 182 5.91 39.37 0.94
N ALA A 183 5.52 38.39 1.74
CA ALA A 183 6.38 37.27 2.09
C ALA A 183 6.83 36.42 0.89
N HIS A 184 5.99 36.29 -0.14
CA HIS A 184 6.34 35.59 -1.38
C HIS A 184 7.35 36.38 -2.22
N THR A 185 7.14 37.68 -2.35
CA THR A 185 8.01 38.57 -3.14
C THR A 185 9.35 38.87 -2.48
N THR A 186 9.45 38.83 -1.15
CA THR A 186 10.71 39.01 -0.40
C THR A 186 11.52 37.72 -0.20
N ARG A 187 11.00 36.55 -0.62
CA ARG A 187 11.69 35.26 -0.52
C ARG A 187 12.66 34.99 -1.68
N TYR A 188 12.69 35.87 -2.67
CA TYR A 188 13.65 35.91 -3.77
C TYR A 188 14.53 37.15 -3.65
#